data_AF-A0A9D9WF20-F1
#
_entry.id   AF-A0A9D9WF20-F1
#
_cell.length_a   1.000
_cell.length_b   1.000
_cell.length_c   1.000
_cell.angle_alpha   90.00
_cell.angle_beta   90.00
_cell.angle_gamma   90.00
#
_symmetry.space_group_name_H-M   'P 1'
#
loop_
_entity.id
_entity.type
_entity.pdbx_description
1 polymer ?
#
loop_
_entity_poly.entity_id
_entity_poly.type
_entity_poly.pdbx_seq_one_letter_code
_entity_poly.pdbx_strand_id
1 'polypeptide(L)' 'MRIIRLVIGGYALIEAYRGQDTLMGLLGLVLVGMAILNAGCGAQGCGVPMSKSNPKETAEIEYEEVHSN' A
#
# COMPACT_ATOMS: atom_id res chain seq x y z
N MET A 1 -0.56 -7.35 -7.10
CA MET A 1 0.80 -6.94 -6.67
C MET A 1 1.52 -7.94 -5.77
N ARG A 2 0.83 -8.63 -4.83
CA ARG A 2 1.47 -9.58 -3.89
C ARG A 2 2.22 -10.74 -4.58
N ILE A 3 1.58 -11.39 -5.55
CA ILE A 3 2.16 -12.54 -6.28
C ILE A 3 3.37 -12.11 -7.12
N ILE A 4 3.27 -10.97 -7.82
CA ILE A 4 4.35 -10.42 -8.63
C ILE A 4 5.59 -10.12 -7.77
N ARG A 5 5.41 -9.47 -6.61
CA ARG A 5 6.51 -9.21 -5.67
C ARG A 5 7.15 -10.51 -5.16
N LEU A 6 6.34 -11.55 -4.93
CA LEU A 6 6.84 -12.85 -4.47
C LEU A 6 7.65 -13.56 -5.55
N VAL A 7 7.21 -13.54 -6.81
CA VAL A 7 7.94 -14.13 -7.94
C VAL A 7 9.27 -13.41 -8.18
N ILE A 8 9.24 -12.08 -8.28
CA ILE A 8 10.45 -11.27 -8.53
C ILE A 8 11.42 -11.37 -7.35
N GLY A 9 10.94 -11.22 -6.12
CA GLY A 9 11.77 -11.32 -4.92
C GLY A 9 12.35 -12.73 -4.72
N GLY A 10 11.57 -13.77 -5.03
CA GLY A 10 12.04 -15.16 -4.98
C GLY A 10 13.14 -15.44 -6.02
N TYR A 11 12.98 -14.93 -7.25
CA TYR A 11 14.00 -15.03 -8.28
C TYR A 11 15.28 -14.29 -7.85
N ALA A 12 15.17 -13.07 -7.34
CA ALA A 12 16.31 -12.29 -6.86
C ALA A 12 17.06 -12.97 -5.71
N LEU A 13 16.36 -13.68 -4.80
CA LEU A 13 17.01 -14.47 -3.74
C LEU A 13 17.79 -15.66 -4.28
N ILE A 14 17.26 -16.36 -5.30
CA ILE A 14 17.96 -17.49 -5.94
C ILE A 14 19.24 -16.97 -6.61
N GLU A 15 19.14 -15.86 -7.32
CA GLU A 15 20.27 -15.25 -8.01
C GLU A 15 21.32 -14.72 -7.03
N ALA A 16 20.88 -14.08 -5.94
CA ALA A 16 21.74 -13.62 -4.85
C ALA A 16 22.50 -14.78 -4.17
N TYR A 17 21.84 -15.93 -3.98
CA TYR A 17 22.50 -17.11 -3.42
C TYR A 17 23.61 -17.64 -4.34
N ARG A 18 23.40 -17.63 -5.66
CA ARG A 18 24.40 -18.06 -6.64
C ARG A 18 25.54 -17.06 -6.81
N GLY A 19 25.25 -15.76 -6.70
CA GLY A 19 26.24 -14.68 -6.85
C GLY A 19 26.98 -14.32 -5.55
N GLN A 20 26.55 -14.81 -4.38
CA GLN A 20 26.99 -14.34 -3.06
C GLN A 20 26.86 -12.82 -2.85
N ASP A 21 25.99 -12.16 -3.61
CA ASP A 21 25.71 -10.75 -3.49
C ASP A 21 24.73 -10.50 -2.35
N THR A 22 25.28 -10.14 -1.18
CA THR A 22 24.51 -9.89 0.05
C THR A 22 23.50 -8.74 -0.11
N LEU A 23 23.84 -7.73 -0.91
CA LEU A 23 22.94 -6.61 -1.21
C LEU A 23 21.70 -7.06 -1.99
N MET A 24 21.90 -7.94 -2.98
CA MET A 24 20.83 -8.49 -3.79
C MET A 24 19.95 -9.43 -2.96
N GLY A 25 20.58 -10.18 -2.04
CA GLY A 25 19.90 -11.01 -1.06
C GLY A 25 19.01 -10.20 -0.13
N LEU A 26 19.50 -9.07 0.40
CA LEU A 26 18.74 -8.17 1.27
C LEU A 26 17.50 -7.61 0.55
N LEU A 27 17.67 -7.12 -0.69
CA LEU A 27 16.57 -6.58 -1.49
C LEU A 27 15.52 -7.66 -1.81
N GLY A 28 15.96 -8.86 -2.18
CA GLY A 28 15.09 -10.01 -2.40
C GLY A 28 14.30 -10.37 -1.14
N LEU A 29 14.96 -10.39 0.03
CA LEU A 29 14.32 -10.65 1.32
C LEU A 29 13.26 -9.61 1.67
N VAL A 30 13.54 -8.33 1.43
CA VAL A 30 12.58 -7.24 1.67
C VAL A 30 11.36 -7.39 0.77
N LEU A 31 11.54 -7.69 -0.52
CA LEU A 31 10.43 -7.88 -1.46
C LEU A 31 9.55 -9.09 -1.09
N VAL A 32 10.17 -10.22 -0.75
CA VAL A 32 9.46 -11.43 -0.29
C VAL A 32 8.79 -11.17 1.05
N GLY A 33 9.46 -10.48 1.98
CA GLY A 33 8.91 -10.09 3.27
C GLY A 33 7.66 -9.21 3.13
N MET A 34 7.72 -8.19 2.26
CA MET A 34 6.55 -7.36 1.94
C MET A 34 5.42 -8.18 1.32
N ALA A 35 5.74 -9.18 0.49
CA ALA A 35 4.74 -10.07 -0.08
C ALA A 35 4.10 -10.97 0.98
N ILE A 36 4.86 -11.54 1.92
CA ILE A 36 4.32 -12.44 2.96
C ILE A 36 3.50 -11.66 3.98
N LEU A 37 4.06 -10.58 4.53
CA LEU A 37 3.44 -9.75 5.56
C LEU A 37 2.28 -8.91 5.04
N ASN A 38 2.00 -8.97 3.73
CA ASN A 38 1.03 -8.10 3.06
C ASN A 38 1.32 -6.61 3.34
N ALA A 39 2.60 -6.29 3.59
CA ALA A 39 3.05 -4.96 3.92
C ALA A 39 3.04 -4.13 2.64
N GLY A 40 2.07 -3.23 2.57
CA GLY A 40 1.85 -2.34 1.44
C GLY A 40 0.38 -2.13 1.15
N CYS A 41 0.10 -1.03 0.47
CA CYS A 41 -1.19 -0.74 -0.13
C CYS A 41 -1.55 -1.86 -1.13
N GLY A 42 -2.68 -2.54 -0.90
CA GLY A 42 -3.14 -3.65 -1.73
C GLY A 42 -3.60 -3.18 -3.11
N ALA A 43 -4.22 -4.07 -3.90
CA ALA A 43 -4.84 -3.67 -5.17
C ALA A 43 -5.94 -2.59 -5.01
N GLN A 44 -6.46 -2.40 -3.78
CA GLN A 44 -7.46 -1.39 -3.42
C GLN A 44 -6.88 -0.08 -2.86
N GLY A 45 -5.56 0.15 -2.90
CA GLY A 45 -5.01 1.39 -2.37
C GLY A 45 -4.64 1.31 -0.88
N CYS A 46 -4.04 2.38 -0.36
CA CYS A 46 -4.15 2.68 1.06
C CYS A 46 -5.64 2.86 1.34
N GLY A 47 -6.16 2.27 2.42
CA GLY A 47 -7.54 2.46 2.87
C GLY A 47 -7.79 3.88 3.37
N VAL A 48 -7.54 4.88 2.52
CA VAL A 48 -8.12 6.21 2.70
C VAL A 48 -9.62 5.96 2.60
N PRO A 49 -10.42 6.24 3.65
CA PRO A 49 -11.86 6.08 3.56
C PRO A 49 -12.32 7.00 2.43
N MET A 50 -12.57 6.42 1.26
CA MET A 50 -13.19 7.13 0.16
C MET A 50 -14.61 7.38 0.67
N SER A 51 -14.87 8.60 1.13
CA SER A 51 -16.22 9.02 1.46
C SER A 51 -17.07 8.75 0.22
N LYS A 52 -17.83 7.66 0.24
CA LYS A 52 -18.93 7.49 -0.70
C LYS A 52 -19.92 8.56 -0.30
N SER A 53 -19.83 9.74 -0.91
CA SER A 53 -21.01 10.57 -0.99
C SER A 53 -22.00 9.71 -1.78
N ASN A 54 -23.00 9.19 -1.06
CA ASN A 54 -24.23 8.87 -1.74
C ASN A 54 -24.67 10.20 -2.39
N PRO A 55 -24.98 10.24 -3.69
CA PRO A 55 -25.74 11.35 -4.22
C PRO A 55 -27.17 11.22 -3.70
N LYS A 56 -27.36 11.49 -2.40
CA LYS A 56 -28.66 11.64 -1.76
C LYS A 56 -28.57 12.85 -0.85
N GLU A 57 -29.27 13.87 -1.32
CA GLU A 57 -29.54 15.15 -0.67
C GLU A 57 -28.33 16.00 -0.33
N THR A 58 -28.18 17.06 -1.12
CA THR A 58 -27.87 18.40 -0.60
C THR A 58 -28.67 18.65 0.68
N ALA A 59 -28.14 18.23 1.82
CA ALA A 59 -28.52 18.79 3.10
C ALA A 59 -27.99 20.23 3.10
N GLU A 60 -28.90 21.18 2.94
CA GLU A 60 -28.66 22.60 3.13
C GLU A 60 -27.99 22.76 4.51
N ILE A 61 -26.71 23.09 4.49
CA ILE A 61 -25.94 23.40 5.70
C ILE A 61 -26.38 24.80 6.11
N GLU A 62 -27.23 24.89 7.14
CA GLU A 62 -27.54 26.14 7.80
C GLU A 62 -26.29 26.60 8.56
N TYR A 63 -25.73 27.73 8.12
CA TYR A 63 -24.54 28.31 8.74
C TYR A 63 -24.99 29.23 9.87
N GLU A 64 -24.65 28.88 11.10
CA GLU A 64 -24.79 29.82 12.22
C GLU A 64 -23.59 30.78 12.22
N GLU A 65 -23.87 32.04 11.90
CA GLU A 65 -22.89 33.10 11.82
C GLU A 65 -22.36 33.46 13.21
N VAL A 66 -21.13 33.02 13.51
CA VAL A 66 -20.42 33.35 14.75
C VAL A 66 -20.03 34.82 14.75
N HIS A 67 -20.79 35.62 15.51
CA HIS A 67 -20.44 37.01 15.80
C HIS A 67 -19.26 37.04 16.79
N SER A 68 -18.07 37.44 16.30
CA SER A 68 -16.91 37.72 17.14
C SER A 68 -17.10 39.09 17.80
N ASN A 69 -17.39 39.11 19.11
CA ASN A 69 -17.36 40.32 19.94
C ASN A 69 -15.96 40.54 20.52
#